data_AF-A0A081RJF3-F1
#
_entry.id   AF-A0A081RJF3-F1
#
_cell.length_a   1.000
_cell.length_b   1.000
_cell.length_c   1.000
_cell.angle_alpha   90.00
_cell.angle_beta   90.00
_cell.angle_gamma   90.00
#
_symmetry.space_group_name_H-M   'P 1'
#
loop_
_entity.id
_entity.type
_entity.pdbx_description
1 polymer ?
#
loop_
_entity_poly.entity_id
_entity_poly.type
_entity_poly.pdbx_seq_one_letter_code
_entity_poly.pdbx_strand_id
1 'polypeptide(L)' 'MLVSALMGRERMQAAYDHAIAQGYRFYSYGDSSLLLP' A
#
# COMPACT_ATOMS: atom_id res chain seq x y z
N MET A 1 7.34 6.13 1.68
CA MET A 1 8.44 6.35 2.64
C MET A 1 8.02 6.05 4.07
N LEU A 2 7.11 6.80 4.72
CA LEU A 2 6.70 6.52 6.12
C LEU A 2 6.07 5.13 6.32
N VAL A 3 5.08 4.77 5.51
CA VAL A 3 4.43 3.45 5.58
C VAL A 3 5.42 2.32 5.29
N SER A 4 6.36 2.53 4.37
CA SER A 4 7.44 1.60 4.06
C SER A 4 8.46 1.44 5.20
N ALA A 5 8.67 2.48 6.02
CA ALA A 5 9.52 2.40 7.20
C ALA A 5 8.84 1.57 8.32
N LEU A 6 7.51 1.65 8.42
CA LEU A 6 6.73 0.84 9.36
C LEU A 6 6.61 -0.64 8.94
N MET A 7 6.30 -0.89 7.67
CA MET A 7 5.93 -2.23 7.18
C MET A 7 7.01 -2.95 6.37
N GLY A 8 8.15 -2.30 6.13
CA GLY A 8 9.19 -2.76 5.23
C GLY A 8 8.95 -2.37 3.77
N ARG A 9 10.04 -2.05 3.06
CA ARG A 9 9.98 -1.56 1.68
C ARG A 9 9.44 -2.59 0.70
N GLU A 10 9.97 -3.80 0.74
CA GLU A 10 9.61 -4.86 -0.22
C GLU A 10 8.16 -5.30 -0.08
N ARG A 11 7.70 -5.44 1.17
CA ARG A 11 6.31 -5.81 1.47
C ARG A 11 5.33 -4.74 0.99
N MET A 12 5.63 -3.47 1.24
CA MET A 12 4.81 -2.37 0.71
C MET A 12 4.84 -2.33 -0.81
N GLN A 13 5.98 -2.57 -1.45
CA GLN A 13 6.07 -2.60 -2.91
C GLN A 13 5.14 -3.67 -3.50
N ALA A 14 5.22 -4.90 -2.99
CA ALA A 14 4.34 -5.99 -3.44
C ALA A 14 2.84 -5.68 -3.20
N ALA A 15 2.51 -5.05 -2.08
CA ALA A 15 1.14 -4.62 -1.79
C ALA A 15 0.63 -3.55 -2.76
N TYR A 16 1.47 -2.58 -3.12
CA TYR A 16 1.13 -1.58 -4.14
C TYR A 16 0.96 -2.21 -5.52
N ASP A 17 1.83 -3.13 -5.91
CA ASP A 17 1.75 -3.82 -7.20
C ASP A 17 0.43 -4.62 -7.30
N HIS A 18 0.04 -5.31 -6.23
CA HIS A 18 -1.25 -5.99 -6.13
C HIS A 18 -2.43 -5.00 -6.25
N ALA A 19 -2.40 -3.90 -5.50
CA ALA A 19 -3.46 -2.90 -5.52
C ALA A 19 -3.63 -2.26 -6.91
N ILE A 20 -2.52 -2.00 -7.62
CA ILE A 20 -2.55 -1.50 -8.99
C ILE A 20 -3.17 -2.55 -9.93
N ALA A 21 -2.75 -3.81 -9.84
CA ALA A 21 -3.29 -4.89 -10.67
C ALA A 21 -4.79 -5.13 -10.46
N GLN A 22 -5.32 -4.81 -9.27
CA GLN A 22 -6.73 -4.91 -8.93
C GLN A 22 -7.51 -3.59 -9.15
N GLY A 23 -6.86 -2.52 -9.62
CA GLY A 23 -7.53 -1.26 -9.94
C GLY A 23 -7.97 -0.43 -8.73
N TYR A 24 -7.26 -0.53 -7.61
CA TYR A 24 -7.54 0.28 -6.42
C TYR A 24 -7.33 1.77 -6.72
N ARG A 25 -8.12 2.62 -6.07
CA ARG A 25 -8.03 4.08 -6.19
C ARG A 25 -6.98 4.60 -5.21
N PHE A 26 -6.12 5.49 -5.67
CA PHE A 26 -5.06 6.09 -4.85
C PHE A 26 -5.34 7.57 -4.54
N TYR A 27 -4.52 8.17 -3.68
CA TYR A 27 -4.60 9.56 -3.21
C TYR A 27 -5.80 9.85 -2.29
N SER A 28 -6.18 11.12 -2.17
CA SER A 28 -6.99 11.67 -1.08
C SER A 28 -8.39 11.07 -0.91
N TYR A 29 -8.98 10.58 -2.00
CA TYR A 29 -10.32 9.94 -2.00
C TYR A 29 -10.26 8.50 -2.51
N GLY A 30 -9.07 7.91 -2.41
CA GLY A 30 -8.81 6.54 -2.79
C GLY A 30 -9.26 5.53 -1.73
N ASP A 31 -8.86 4.30 -1.95
CA ASP A 31 -9.10 3.20 -1.03
C ASP A 31 -8.05 3.21 0.09
N SER A 32 -8.33 2.48 1.17
CA SER A 32 -7.50 2.47 2.40
C SER A 32 -6.82 1.13 2.60
N SER A 33 -5.71 1.13 3.34
CA SER A 33 -5.02 -0.09 3.77
C SER A 33 -5.03 -0.19 5.29
N LEU A 34 -5.30 -1.39 5.81
CA LEU A 34 -5.16 -1.72 7.22
C LEU A 34 -3.84 -2.45 7.42
N LEU A 35 -2.99 -1.93 8.29
CA LEU A 35 -1.64 -2.46 8.54
C LEU A 35 -1.59 -3.01 9.97
N LEU A 36 -1.28 -4.30 10.09
CA LEU A 36 -1.16 -5.01 11.35
C LEU A 36 0.29 -5.55 11.49
N PRO A 37 0.87 -5.53 12.71
CA PRO A 37 2.21 -6.06 12.95
C PRO A 37 2.31 -7.58 12.73
#